data_AF-A0A7K3ZWP0-F1
#
_entry.id   AF-A0A7K3ZWP0-F1
#
_cell.length_a   1.000
_cell.length_b   1.000
_cell.length_c   1.000
_cell.angle_alpha   90.00
_cell.angle_beta   90.00
_cell.angle_gamma   90.00
#
_symmetry.space_group_name_H-M   'P 1'
#
loop_
_entity.id
_entity.type
_entity.pdbx_description
1 polymer ?
#
loop_
_entity_poly.entity_id
_entity_poly.type
_entity_poly.pdbx_seq_one_letter_code
_entity_poly.pdbx_strand_id
1 'polypeptide(L)'
;WDAHRLIREMARILRISQKRFSWAGTKDKKAVTSQRISIMNLEAEELSRISLPDLKIRVLGRSNRGVGLGDLLGNRFSITIRDLSCPEPAAQFAAITRQIESYGGIPNYFGVQRFGEVRPVTHKVGEALVRGQYEDAVFIYLAQPFPGELPETIIARQALWTSRNIPEALKHFPERLSFETAMLNYLVEHPGDYAHSFMVLSPNLRRLFVHAYQSYLFNKILSLRLAKGMPLNRAEIGDVVCFARDGLPDMDRQQKANPENLSAINRLIERGRSFLTLPLIGFETELGEGREGEIERAVLAEEAVSEEDFRVAGCLDMGSKGTRRAALCPVLPEIIFSGSSANLQFLLPKGSYATVLLREYIKGNEYSHDSRERVSAEE
;
A
#
# COMPACT_ATOMS: atom_id res chain seq x y z
N TRP A 1 -17.79 -0.55 7.32
CA TRP A 1 -17.83 0.91 7.03
C TRP A 1 -16.54 1.36 6.35
N ASP A 2 -16.59 2.32 5.43
CA ASP A 2 -15.38 3.06 5.00
C ASP A 2 -15.04 4.14 6.04
N ALA A 3 -13.76 4.33 6.37
CA ALA A 3 -13.35 5.25 7.43
C ALA A 3 -13.76 6.70 7.16
N HIS A 4 -13.56 7.21 5.95
CA HIS A 4 -13.92 8.60 5.61
C HIS A 4 -15.42 8.80 5.63
N ARG A 5 -16.19 7.82 5.13
CA ARG A 5 -17.65 7.84 5.20
C ARG A 5 -18.14 7.80 6.64
N LEU A 6 -17.56 6.95 7.49
CA LEU A 6 -17.91 6.85 8.90
C LEU A 6 -17.67 8.17 9.65
N ILE A 7 -16.49 8.77 9.48
CA ILE A 7 -16.15 10.06 10.11
C ILE A 7 -17.09 11.17 9.65
N ARG A 8 -17.45 11.20 8.35
CA ARG A 8 -18.40 12.18 7.82
C ARG A 8 -19.77 12.07 8.49
N GLU A 9 -20.29 10.85 8.65
CA GLU A 9 -21.58 10.63 9.32
C GLU A 9 -21.52 10.96 10.82
N MET A 10 -20.46 10.56 11.52
CA MET A 10 -20.27 10.91 12.93
C MET A 10 -20.18 12.42 13.13
N ALA A 11 -19.43 13.12 12.29
CA ALA A 11 -19.31 14.58 12.33
C ALA A 11 -20.66 15.28 12.12
N ARG A 12 -21.48 14.77 11.18
CA ARG A 12 -22.83 15.27 10.91
C ARG A 12 -23.76 15.08 12.11
N ILE A 13 -23.76 13.90 12.72
CA ILE A 13 -24.59 13.58 13.90
C ILE A 13 -24.18 14.45 15.10
N LEU A 14 -22.87 14.59 15.34
CA LEU A 14 -22.34 15.39 16.44
C LEU A 14 -22.37 16.90 16.18
N ARG A 15 -22.65 17.34 14.95
CA ARG A 15 -22.62 18.74 14.50
C ARG A 15 -21.26 19.41 14.75
N ILE A 16 -20.17 18.67 14.49
CA ILE A 16 -18.80 19.17 14.61
C ILE A 16 -18.05 19.07 13.30
N SER A 17 -16.93 19.79 13.17
CA SER A 17 -16.07 19.70 11.99
C SER A 17 -15.40 18.33 11.88
N GLN A 18 -15.33 17.77 10.66
CA GLN A 18 -14.55 16.56 10.37
C GLN A 18 -13.07 16.72 10.73
N LYS A 19 -12.52 17.95 10.69
CA LYS A 19 -11.14 18.25 11.07
C LYS A 19 -10.81 17.95 12.54
N ARG A 20 -11.83 17.76 13.39
CA ARG A 20 -11.66 17.38 14.80
C ARG A 20 -11.40 15.89 14.99
N PHE A 21 -11.64 15.07 13.97
CA PHE A 21 -11.37 13.64 14.02
C PHE A 21 -9.98 13.35 13.46
N SER A 22 -9.25 12.47 14.14
CA SER A 22 -7.98 11.97 13.64
C SER A 22 -7.79 10.50 14.04
N TRP A 23 -7.09 9.75 13.20
CA TRP A 23 -6.87 8.32 13.36
C TRP A 23 -5.55 7.90 12.73
N ALA A 24 -5.04 6.73 13.12
CA ALA A 24 -3.68 6.32 12.76
C ALA A 24 -3.53 5.80 11.32
N GLY A 25 -4.62 5.30 10.72
CA GLY A 25 -4.61 4.80 9.35
C GLY A 25 -5.93 4.13 8.99
N THR A 26 -6.27 4.11 7.70
CA THR A 26 -7.51 3.48 7.21
C THR A 26 -7.46 1.96 7.35
N LYS A 27 -8.61 1.34 7.60
CA LYS A 27 -8.80 -0.10 7.66
C LYS A 27 -9.67 -0.57 6.49
N ASP A 28 -9.65 -1.87 6.21
CA ASP A 28 -10.42 -2.46 5.12
C ASP A 28 -11.93 -2.27 5.32
N LYS A 29 -12.62 -1.89 4.25
CA LYS A 29 -14.08 -1.66 4.27
C LYS A 29 -14.87 -2.96 4.45
N LYS A 30 -14.39 -4.05 3.85
CA LYS A 30 -14.99 -5.39 3.86
C LYS A 30 -14.33 -6.27 4.94
N ALA A 31 -14.39 -5.82 6.19
CA ALA A 31 -13.86 -6.53 7.35
C ALA A 31 -14.51 -6.00 8.64
N VAL A 32 -14.49 -6.82 9.70
CA VAL A 32 -14.68 -6.35 11.08
C VAL A 32 -13.38 -5.71 11.54
N THR A 33 -13.41 -4.43 11.91
CA THR A 33 -12.19 -3.68 12.25
C THR A 33 -12.34 -2.93 13.55
N SER A 34 -11.26 -2.88 14.32
CA SER A 34 -11.15 -2.07 15.54
C SER A 34 -9.97 -1.11 15.41
N GLN A 35 -10.19 0.17 15.67
CA GLN A 35 -9.15 1.19 15.62
C GLN A 35 -9.39 2.31 16.63
N ARG A 36 -8.32 3.03 16.98
CA ARG A 36 -8.40 4.21 17.85
C ARG A 36 -8.62 5.46 16.99
N ILE A 37 -9.57 6.28 17.42
CA ILE A 37 -9.88 7.58 16.83
C ILE A 37 -9.83 8.59 17.98
N SER A 38 -9.24 9.76 17.76
CA SER A 38 -9.35 10.89 18.67
C SER A 38 -10.30 11.93 18.10
N ILE A 39 -11.12 12.51 18.96
CA ILE A 39 -12.04 13.60 18.65
C ILE A 39 -11.70 14.76 19.57
N MET A 40 -11.14 15.83 19.01
CA MET A 40 -10.74 17.00 19.78
C MET A 40 -11.96 17.69 20.39
N ASN A 41 -11.89 18.19 21.64
CA ASN A 41 -12.91 19.02 22.33
C ASN A 41 -14.34 18.45 22.41
N LEU A 42 -14.51 17.13 22.49
CA LEU A 42 -15.82 16.49 22.63
C LEU A 42 -15.95 15.88 24.02
N GLU A 43 -17.10 16.03 24.66
CA GLU A 43 -17.40 15.34 25.92
C GLU A 43 -17.94 13.93 25.65
N ALA A 44 -17.62 12.99 26.54
CA ALA A 44 -17.86 11.56 26.31
C ALA A 44 -19.35 11.24 26.17
N GLU A 45 -20.20 11.97 26.88
CA GLU A 45 -21.66 11.86 26.90
C GLU A 45 -22.25 12.19 25.53
N GLU A 46 -21.60 13.06 24.73
CA GLU A 46 -22.07 13.44 23.41
C GLU A 46 -22.02 12.27 22.41
N LEU A 47 -21.16 11.28 22.64
CA LEU A 47 -21.05 10.08 21.81
C LEU A 47 -22.31 9.21 21.85
N SER A 48 -23.12 9.33 22.90
CA SER A 48 -24.43 8.64 22.99
C SER A 48 -25.40 9.02 21.87
N ARG A 49 -25.19 10.18 21.23
CA ARG A 49 -25.97 10.63 20.06
C ARG A 49 -25.69 9.80 18.81
N ILE A 50 -24.56 9.11 18.75
CA ILE A 50 -24.18 8.29 17.59
C ILE A 50 -24.88 6.94 17.70
N SER A 51 -25.93 6.78 16.90
CA SER A 51 -26.56 5.49 16.64
C SER A 51 -26.40 5.15 15.16
N LEU A 52 -25.45 4.27 14.87
CA LEU A 52 -25.15 3.78 13.52
C LEU A 52 -25.08 2.25 13.55
N PRO A 53 -25.63 1.55 12.53
CA PRO A 53 -25.51 0.10 12.44
C PRO A 53 -24.05 -0.31 12.30
N ASP A 54 -23.72 -1.52 12.79
CA ASP A 54 -22.38 -2.13 12.67
C ASP A 54 -21.23 -1.29 13.28
N LEU A 55 -21.56 -0.39 14.22
CA LEU A 55 -20.60 0.46 14.90
C LEU A 55 -20.73 0.30 16.41
N LYS A 56 -19.62 -0.05 17.06
CA LYS A 56 -19.48 -0.02 18.52
C LYS A 56 -18.41 0.99 18.90
N ILE A 57 -18.74 1.93 19.78
CA ILE A 57 -17.82 2.95 20.28
C ILE A 57 -17.53 2.67 21.75
N ARG A 58 -16.24 2.63 22.12
CA ARG A 58 -15.78 2.55 23.51
C ARG A 58 -14.81 3.68 23.79
N VAL A 59 -15.11 4.49 24.81
CA VAL A 59 -14.20 5.55 25.27
C VAL A 59 -13.03 4.91 26.02
N LEU A 60 -11.81 5.24 25.61
CA LEU A 60 -10.58 4.76 26.25
C LEU A 60 -10.00 5.77 27.26
N GLY A 61 -10.23 7.07 27.04
CA GLY A 61 -9.71 8.15 27.87
C GLY A 61 -9.57 9.46 27.09
N ARG A 62 -8.93 10.45 27.71
CA ARG A 62 -8.61 11.76 27.12
C ARG A 62 -7.09 11.92 27.01
N SER A 63 -6.66 12.72 26.03
CA SER A 63 -5.25 13.02 25.77
C SER A 63 -5.12 14.46 25.26
N ASN A 64 -4.01 15.12 25.56
CA ASN A 64 -3.65 16.43 25.01
C ASN A 64 -3.05 16.33 23.58
N ARG A 65 -2.71 15.12 23.14
CA ARG A 65 -2.24 14.81 21.78
C ARG A 65 -3.27 13.92 21.08
N GLY A 66 -3.69 14.33 19.87
CA GLY A 66 -4.52 13.52 19.00
C GLY A 66 -3.73 12.35 18.37
N VAL A 67 -4.44 11.29 18.00
CA VAL A 67 -3.90 10.19 17.19
C VAL A 67 -3.66 10.70 15.78
N GLY A 68 -2.41 10.81 15.37
CA GLY A 68 -2.00 11.24 14.03
C GLY A 68 -1.86 10.08 13.06
N LEU A 69 -1.85 10.38 11.76
CA LEU A 69 -1.57 9.39 10.72
C LEU A 69 -0.18 8.76 10.97
N GLY A 70 -0.11 7.43 11.01
CA GLY A 70 1.12 6.70 11.30
C GLY A 70 1.37 6.40 12.79
N ASP A 71 0.51 6.88 13.71
CA ASP A 71 0.55 6.58 15.16
C ASP A 71 0.03 5.16 15.48
N LEU A 72 0.52 4.17 14.73
CA LEU A 72 0.34 2.75 14.98
C LEU A 72 1.63 1.99 14.66
N LEU A 73 1.87 0.90 15.37
CA LEU A 73 2.98 -0.01 15.06
C LEU A 73 2.60 -0.99 13.93
N GLY A 74 1.34 -1.41 13.89
CA GLY A 74 0.88 -2.45 12.98
C GLY A 74 -0.58 -2.82 13.19
N ASN A 75 -0.99 -3.93 12.59
CA ASN A 75 -2.34 -4.48 12.64
C ASN A 75 -2.29 -5.96 12.98
N ARG A 76 -3.14 -6.39 13.91
CA ARG A 76 -3.41 -7.81 14.16
C ARG A 76 -4.55 -8.24 13.25
N PHE A 77 -4.35 -9.35 12.56
CA PHE A 77 -5.32 -9.96 11.66
C PHE A 77 -5.76 -11.31 12.21
N SER A 78 -7.03 -11.63 11.97
CA SER A 78 -7.59 -12.98 12.04
C SER A 78 -8.34 -13.16 10.72
N ILE A 79 -7.85 -14.06 9.86
CA ILE A 79 -8.40 -14.26 8.51
C ILE A 79 -8.72 -15.74 8.34
N THR A 80 -9.95 -16.02 7.94
CA THR A 80 -10.40 -17.38 7.63
C THR A 80 -10.31 -17.63 6.13
N ILE A 81 -9.48 -18.59 5.75
CA ILE A 81 -9.45 -19.16 4.40
C ILE A 81 -10.48 -20.29 4.36
N ARG A 82 -11.46 -20.20 3.47
CA ARG A 82 -12.53 -21.19 3.31
C ARG A 82 -12.28 -22.07 2.10
N ASP A 83 -13.05 -23.16 2.01
CA ASP A 83 -13.10 -24.05 0.85
C ASP A 83 -11.73 -24.61 0.44
N LEU A 84 -10.96 -25.04 1.45
CA LEU A 84 -9.69 -25.71 1.24
C LEU A 84 -9.91 -27.02 0.48
N SER A 85 -9.33 -27.10 -0.70
CA SER A 85 -9.54 -28.21 -1.66
C SER A 85 -8.26 -29.02 -1.92
N CYS A 86 -7.14 -28.67 -1.30
CA CYS A 86 -5.90 -29.42 -1.48
C CYS A 86 -5.85 -30.68 -0.59
N PRO A 87 -5.13 -31.73 -1.01
CA PRO A 87 -4.82 -32.87 -0.15
C PRO A 87 -3.98 -32.44 1.06
N GLU A 88 -4.41 -32.83 2.25
CA GLU A 88 -3.75 -32.56 3.53
C GLU A 88 -3.36 -31.08 3.76
N PRO A 89 -4.33 -30.13 3.80
CA PRO A 89 -4.05 -28.70 3.94
C PRO A 89 -3.18 -28.36 5.16
N ALA A 90 -3.38 -29.09 6.26
CA ALA A 90 -2.61 -28.91 7.50
C ALA A 90 -1.12 -29.18 7.32
N ALA A 91 -0.75 -30.26 6.62
CA ALA A 91 0.65 -30.61 6.39
C ALA A 91 1.33 -29.58 5.46
N GLN A 92 0.62 -29.14 4.41
CA GLN A 92 1.12 -28.13 3.48
C GLN A 92 1.35 -26.78 4.18
N PHE A 93 0.36 -26.31 4.96
CA PHE A 93 0.46 -25.04 5.68
C PHE A 93 1.57 -25.11 6.73
N ALA A 94 1.72 -26.23 7.44
CA ALA A 94 2.82 -26.44 8.39
C ALA A 94 4.20 -26.43 7.72
N ALA A 95 4.33 -26.93 6.49
CA ALA A 95 5.57 -26.82 5.72
C ALA A 95 5.90 -25.37 5.34
N ILE A 96 4.89 -24.62 4.89
CA ILE A 96 5.04 -23.19 4.55
C ILE A 96 5.40 -22.37 5.79
N THR A 97 4.70 -22.59 6.92
CA THR A 97 5.00 -21.89 8.19
C THR A 97 6.44 -22.14 8.65
N ARG A 98 6.95 -23.38 8.53
CA ARG A 98 8.36 -23.69 8.85
C ARG A 98 9.36 -22.95 7.95
N GLN A 99 9.03 -22.76 6.67
CA GLN A 99 9.86 -21.96 5.77
C GLN A 99 9.83 -20.48 6.16
N ILE A 100 8.65 -19.93 6.46
CA ILE A 100 8.51 -18.55 6.92
C ILE A 100 9.34 -18.33 8.19
N GLU A 101 9.26 -19.26 9.15
CA GLU A 101 10.04 -19.20 10.38
C GLU A 101 11.54 -19.25 10.11
N SER A 102 12.02 -20.13 9.23
CA SER A 102 13.46 -20.25 8.94
C SER A 102 14.05 -19.00 8.26
N TYR A 103 13.25 -18.28 7.47
CA TYR A 103 13.63 -16.99 6.90
C TYR A 103 13.37 -15.80 7.84
N GLY A 104 12.74 -16.02 8.99
CA GLY A 104 12.36 -14.97 9.95
C GLY A 104 11.19 -14.09 9.50
N GLY A 105 10.43 -14.52 8.49
CA GLY A 105 9.32 -13.79 7.90
C GLY A 105 9.17 -14.01 6.40
N ILE A 106 8.49 -13.08 5.73
CA ILE A 106 8.25 -13.11 4.28
C ILE A 106 8.86 -11.87 3.60
N PRO A 107 9.19 -11.93 2.30
CA PRO A 107 9.53 -10.74 1.54
C PRO A 107 8.40 -9.69 1.59
N ASN A 108 8.73 -8.45 1.93
CA ASN A 108 7.76 -7.40 2.24
C ASN A 108 7.26 -6.63 1.01
N TYR A 109 6.77 -7.36 0.01
CA TYR A 109 6.21 -6.78 -1.22
C TYR A 109 5.05 -5.82 -0.93
N PHE A 110 4.86 -4.85 -1.83
CA PHE A 110 3.57 -4.15 -1.94
C PHE A 110 2.58 -5.06 -2.67
N GLY A 111 1.44 -5.35 -2.03
CA GLY A 111 0.37 -6.16 -2.62
C GLY A 111 -0.41 -5.41 -3.71
N VAL A 112 -1.20 -6.15 -4.51
CA VAL A 112 -1.96 -5.60 -5.66
C VAL A 112 -2.85 -4.41 -5.30
N GLN A 113 -3.37 -4.37 -4.06
CA GLN A 113 -4.21 -3.26 -3.58
C GLN A 113 -3.49 -1.92 -3.64
N ARG A 114 -2.15 -1.91 -3.54
CA ARG A 114 -1.34 -0.69 -3.67
C ARG A 114 -1.42 -0.06 -5.06
N PHE A 115 -1.64 -0.89 -6.08
CA PHE A 115 -1.65 -0.48 -7.47
C PHE A 115 -3.06 -0.22 -8.01
N GLY A 116 -4.08 -0.60 -7.24
CA GLY A 116 -5.49 -0.54 -7.60
C GLY A 116 -6.09 -1.94 -7.71
N GLU A 117 -7.05 -2.26 -6.84
CA GLU A 117 -7.61 -3.61 -6.73
C GLU A 117 -8.43 -4.04 -7.95
N VAL A 118 -9.24 -3.13 -8.48
CA VAL A 118 -10.10 -3.34 -9.66
C VAL A 118 -9.32 -3.05 -10.94
N ARG A 119 -8.46 -2.02 -10.88
CA ARG A 119 -7.75 -1.46 -12.02
C ARG A 119 -6.31 -1.10 -11.60
N PRO A 120 -5.36 -2.04 -11.74
CA PRO A 120 -4.01 -1.90 -11.24
C PRO A 120 -3.14 -1.01 -12.15
N VAL A 121 -3.51 0.26 -12.34
CA VAL A 121 -2.81 1.19 -13.25
C VAL A 121 -2.08 2.31 -12.50
N THR A 122 -2.24 2.40 -11.18
CA THR A 122 -1.76 3.54 -10.38
C THR A 122 -0.25 3.75 -10.51
N HIS A 123 0.54 2.67 -10.59
CA HIS A 123 1.98 2.74 -10.82
C HIS A 123 2.34 3.16 -12.25
N LYS A 124 1.53 2.80 -13.25
CA LYS A 124 1.74 3.22 -14.66
C LYS A 124 1.49 4.71 -14.83
N VAL A 125 0.47 5.24 -14.15
CA VAL A 125 0.27 6.70 -14.06
C VAL A 125 1.48 7.36 -13.40
N GLY A 126 1.97 6.80 -12.29
CA GLY A 126 3.16 7.30 -11.60
C GLY A 126 4.42 7.27 -12.46
N GLU A 127 4.65 6.19 -13.22
CA GLU A 127 5.75 6.03 -14.17
C GLU A 127 5.72 7.15 -15.23
N ALA A 128 4.58 7.34 -15.90
CA ALA A 128 4.42 8.37 -16.90
C ALA A 128 4.62 9.78 -16.32
N LEU A 129 4.13 10.04 -15.10
CA LEU A 129 4.35 11.32 -14.41
C LEU A 129 5.84 11.57 -14.11
N VAL A 130 6.55 10.56 -13.59
CA VAL A 130 7.99 10.64 -13.28
C VAL A 130 8.80 10.90 -14.55
N ARG A 131 8.45 10.26 -15.67
CA ARG A 131 9.10 10.48 -16.97
C ARG A 131 8.69 11.79 -17.67
N GLY A 132 7.83 12.61 -17.05
CA GLY A 132 7.32 13.84 -17.67
C GLY A 132 6.36 13.62 -18.84
N GLN A 133 5.84 12.40 -19.01
CA GLN A 133 4.87 11.99 -20.03
C GLN A 133 3.44 12.27 -19.55
N TYR A 134 3.09 13.54 -19.35
CA TYR A 134 1.82 13.93 -18.71
C TYR A 134 0.57 13.52 -19.51
N GLU A 135 0.64 13.58 -20.84
CA GLU A 135 -0.46 13.13 -21.70
C GLU A 135 -0.75 11.64 -21.49
N ASP A 136 0.30 10.81 -21.53
CA ASP A 136 0.18 9.38 -21.26
C ASP A 136 -0.34 9.13 -19.85
N ALA A 137 0.14 9.86 -18.84
CA ALA A 137 -0.35 9.74 -17.47
C ALA A 137 -1.86 10.01 -17.38
N VAL A 138 -2.35 11.07 -18.03
CA VAL A 138 -3.78 11.42 -18.10
C VAL A 138 -4.55 10.30 -18.76
N PHE A 139 -4.13 9.83 -19.94
CA PHE A 139 -4.88 8.81 -20.66
C PHE A 139 -4.80 7.43 -20.00
N ILE A 140 -3.68 7.08 -19.35
CA ILE A 140 -3.59 5.89 -18.52
C ILE A 140 -4.58 6.00 -17.37
N TYR A 141 -4.69 7.16 -16.70
CA TYR A 141 -5.64 7.32 -15.60
C TYR A 141 -7.10 7.30 -16.08
N LEU A 142 -7.42 8.05 -17.13
CA LEU A 142 -8.79 8.24 -17.62
C LEU A 142 -9.29 7.10 -18.50
N ALA A 143 -8.44 6.45 -19.30
CA ALA A 143 -8.94 5.71 -20.46
C ALA A 143 -8.42 4.27 -20.62
N GLN A 144 -7.32 3.86 -19.97
CA GLN A 144 -6.85 2.47 -20.10
C GLN A 144 -7.91 1.47 -19.58
N PRO A 145 -8.54 0.64 -20.42
CA PRO A 145 -9.61 -0.26 -19.97
C PRO A 145 -9.04 -1.41 -19.14
N PHE A 146 -9.82 -1.93 -18.19
CA PHE A 146 -9.44 -3.12 -17.44
C PHE A 146 -10.61 -4.12 -17.28
N PRO A 147 -10.39 -5.44 -17.43
CA PRO A 147 -11.47 -6.43 -17.37
C PRO A 147 -12.26 -6.49 -16.05
N GLY A 148 -11.68 -5.99 -14.94
CA GLY A 148 -12.33 -5.95 -13.64
C GLY A 148 -13.37 -4.83 -13.47
N GLU A 149 -13.51 -3.92 -14.44
CA GLU A 149 -14.45 -2.81 -14.36
C GLU A 149 -15.87 -3.18 -14.82
N LEU A 150 -16.84 -2.31 -14.54
CA LEU A 150 -18.20 -2.45 -15.08
C LEU A 150 -18.19 -2.35 -16.61
N PRO A 151 -19.01 -3.13 -17.35
CA PRO A 151 -19.02 -3.12 -18.81
C PRO A 151 -19.18 -1.73 -19.44
N GLU A 152 -20.13 -0.93 -18.94
CA GLU A 152 -20.36 0.46 -19.37
C GLU A 152 -19.11 1.36 -19.25
N THR A 153 -18.30 1.12 -18.22
CA THR A 153 -17.08 1.87 -17.96
C THR A 153 -15.94 1.44 -18.85
N ILE A 154 -15.83 0.13 -19.09
CA ILE A 154 -14.87 -0.41 -20.08
C ILE A 154 -15.14 0.22 -21.44
N ILE A 155 -16.41 0.29 -21.88
CA ILE A 155 -16.80 0.89 -23.15
C ILE A 155 -16.42 2.38 -23.21
N ALA A 156 -16.80 3.17 -22.20
CA ALA A 156 -16.49 4.61 -22.16
C ALA A 156 -14.98 4.88 -22.16
N ARG A 157 -14.22 4.13 -21.36
CA ARG A 157 -12.75 4.24 -21.30
C ARG A 157 -12.10 3.82 -22.62
N GLN A 158 -12.53 2.71 -23.22
CA GLN A 158 -12.04 2.23 -24.51
C GLN A 158 -12.30 3.25 -25.63
N ALA A 159 -13.47 3.89 -25.64
CA ALA A 159 -13.80 4.93 -26.60
C ALA A 159 -12.83 6.13 -26.49
N LEU A 160 -12.54 6.61 -25.28
CA LEU A 160 -11.56 7.67 -25.05
C LEU A 160 -10.13 7.22 -25.36
N TRP A 161 -9.78 5.97 -25.07
CA TRP A 161 -8.45 5.42 -25.32
C TRP A 161 -8.11 5.41 -26.81
N THR A 162 -9.08 5.03 -27.65
CA THR A 162 -8.89 4.96 -29.11
C THR A 162 -9.03 6.33 -29.76
N SER A 163 -10.05 7.11 -29.40
CA SER A 163 -10.37 8.36 -30.10
C SER A 163 -9.53 9.56 -29.66
N ARG A 164 -9.02 9.54 -28.42
CA ARG A 164 -8.42 10.69 -27.72
C ARG A 164 -9.33 11.94 -27.67
N ASN A 165 -10.62 11.80 -27.99
CA ASN A 165 -11.57 12.90 -28.06
C ASN A 165 -12.17 13.19 -26.67
N ILE A 166 -11.54 14.12 -25.95
CA ILE A 166 -11.93 14.52 -24.59
C ILE A 166 -13.34 15.15 -24.54
N PRO A 167 -13.71 16.12 -25.41
CA PRO A 167 -15.07 16.68 -25.41
C PRO A 167 -16.16 15.64 -25.62
N GLU A 168 -15.93 14.66 -26.47
CA GLU A 168 -16.91 13.59 -26.70
C GLU A 168 -16.98 12.62 -25.53
N ALA A 169 -15.84 12.24 -24.97
CA ALA A 169 -15.81 11.35 -23.80
C ALA A 169 -16.54 11.95 -22.60
N LEU A 170 -16.42 13.26 -22.36
CA LEU A 170 -17.10 13.94 -21.25
C LEU A 170 -18.63 13.77 -21.29
N LYS A 171 -19.24 13.67 -22.47
CA LYS A 171 -20.70 13.47 -22.63
C LYS A 171 -21.18 12.09 -22.20
N HIS A 172 -20.30 11.09 -22.27
CA HIS A 172 -20.65 9.67 -22.10
C HIS A 172 -19.95 9.02 -20.90
N PHE A 173 -19.06 9.75 -20.21
CA PHE A 173 -18.36 9.24 -19.04
C PHE A 173 -19.32 9.01 -17.88
N PRO A 174 -19.29 7.83 -17.22
CA PRO A 174 -20.20 7.54 -16.10
C PRO A 174 -20.06 8.53 -14.94
N GLU A 175 -21.18 9.08 -14.44
CA GLU A 175 -21.20 10.09 -13.36
C GLU A 175 -20.49 9.65 -12.07
N ARG A 176 -20.47 8.34 -11.81
CA ARG A 176 -19.79 7.75 -10.65
C ARG A 176 -18.26 7.95 -10.65
N LEU A 177 -17.68 8.30 -11.81
CA LEU A 177 -16.24 8.55 -11.98
C LEU A 177 -15.93 10.03 -11.77
N SER A 178 -16.27 10.56 -10.60
CA SER A 178 -16.24 12.01 -10.34
C SER A 178 -14.85 12.63 -10.47
N PHE A 179 -13.78 11.89 -10.16
CA PHE A 179 -12.40 12.37 -10.33
C PHE A 179 -12.03 12.47 -11.81
N GLU A 180 -12.35 11.45 -12.58
CA GLU A 180 -12.12 11.41 -14.02
C GLU A 180 -12.93 12.49 -14.74
N THR A 181 -14.20 12.65 -14.40
CA THR A 181 -15.07 13.69 -14.95
C THR A 181 -14.55 15.10 -14.61
N ALA A 182 -14.03 15.32 -13.40
CA ALA A 182 -13.42 16.61 -13.05
C ALA A 182 -12.18 16.93 -13.91
N MET A 183 -11.33 15.93 -14.17
CA MET A 183 -10.17 16.09 -15.07
C MET A 183 -10.59 16.32 -16.52
N LEU A 184 -11.60 15.60 -17.01
CA LEU A 184 -12.13 15.80 -18.37
C LEU A 184 -12.69 17.21 -18.56
N ASN A 185 -13.46 17.73 -17.59
CA ASN A 185 -13.94 19.11 -17.63
C ASN A 185 -12.78 20.12 -17.74
N TYR A 186 -11.76 19.97 -16.90
CA TYR A 186 -10.57 20.82 -16.95
C TYR A 186 -9.89 20.79 -18.33
N LEU A 187 -9.75 19.60 -18.92
CA LEU A 187 -9.09 19.44 -20.23
C LEU A 187 -9.94 19.93 -21.41
N VAL A 188 -11.26 20.01 -21.26
CA VAL A 188 -12.12 20.69 -22.25
C VAL A 188 -11.87 22.20 -22.22
N GLU A 189 -11.73 22.79 -21.04
CA GLU A 189 -11.45 24.23 -20.87
C GLU A 189 -9.99 24.60 -21.20
N HIS A 190 -9.06 23.67 -20.97
CA HIS A 190 -7.61 23.85 -21.16
C HIS A 190 -7.01 22.72 -22.03
N PRO A 191 -7.29 22.69 -23.35
CA PRO A 191 -6.78 21.65 -24.23
C PRO A 191 -5.25 21.58 -24.23
N GLY A 192 -4.69 20.39 -23.99
CA GLY A 192 -3.25 20.13 -23.97
C GLY A 192 -2.56 20.37 -22.62
N ASP A 193 -3.24 20.93 -21.61
CA ASP A 193 -2.68 21.12 -20.28
C ASP A 193 -2.83 19.87 -19.40
N TYR A 194 -2.17 18.79 -19.81
CA TYR A 194 -2.26 17.50 -19.14
C TYR A 194 -1.65 17.51 -17.73
N ALA A 195 -0.55 18.24 -17.52
CA ALA A 195 0.11 18.32 -16.23
C ALA A 195 -0.81 18.92 -15.16
N HIS A 196 -1.38 20.10 -15.42
CA HIS A 196 -2.22 20.77 -14.43
C HIS A 196 -3.60 20.12 -14.27
N SER A 197 -4.03 19.26 -15.20
CA SER A 197 -5.28 18.48 -15.03
C SER A 197 -5.28 17.64 -13.76
N PHE A 198 -4.13 17.18 -13.27
CA PHE A 198 -4.03 16.46 -12.00
C PHE A 198 -4.32 17.33 -10.78
N MET A 199 -4.22 18.67 -10.89
CA MET A 199 -4.42 19.60 -9.77
C MET A 199 -5.86 19.67 -9.29
N VAL A 200 -6.82 19.21 -10.10
CA VAL A 200 -8.22 19.05 -9.68
C VAL A 200 -8.39 17.94 -8.64
N LEU A 201 -7.42 17.02 -8.55
CA LEU A 201 -7.43 15.91 -7.62
C LEU A 201 -6.89 16.33 -6.24
N SER A 202 -7.39 15.66 -5.20
CA SER A 202 -6.91 15.90 -3.84
C SER A 202 -5.39 15.64 -3.70
N PRO A 203 -4.66 16.38 -2.83
CA PRO A 203 -3.22 16.19 -2.64
C PRO A 203 -2.80 14.75 -2.30
N ASN A 204 -3.67 13.99 -1.64
CA ASN A 204 -3.38 12.58 -1.28
C ASN A 204 -3.49 11.66 -2.50
N LEU A 205 -4.47 11.89 -3.38
CA LEU A 205 -4.63 11.12 -4.61
C LEU A 205 -3.50 11.44 -5.60
N ARG A 206 -3.09 12.71 -5.71
CA ARG A 206 -1.95 13.10 -6.55
C ARG A 206 -0.66 12.36 -6.14
N ARG A 207 -0.32 12.41 -4.85
CA ARG A 207 0.87 11.71 -4.31
C ARG A 207 0.80 10.19 -4.42
N LEU A 208 -0.40 9.62 -4.48
CA LEU A 208 -0.59 8.17 -4.60
C LEU A 208 0.06 7.60 -5.87
N PHE A 209 0.01 8.32 -7.00
CA PHE A 209 0.54 7.83 -8.28
C PHE A 209 2.05 7.62 -8.22
N VAL A 210 2.81 8.67 -7.85
CA VAL A 210 4.27 8.58 -7.69
C VAL A 210 4.62 7.54 -6.64
N HIS A 211 3.93 7.53 -5.50
CA HIS A 211 4.17 6.53 -4.46
C HIS A 211 3.86 5.09 -4.89
N ALA A 212 2.94 4.88 -5.83
CA ALA A 212 2.68 3.57 -6.40
C ALA A 212 3.80 3.15 -7.36
N TYR A 213 4.39 4.08 -8.12
CA TYR A 213 5.57 3.76 -8.93
C TYR A 213 6.80 3.44 -8.05
N GLN A 214 7.02 4.18 -6.95
CA GLN A 214 8.02 3.82 -5.94
C GLN A 214 7.81 2.40 -5.39
N SER A 215 6.56 2.04 -5.10
CA SER A 215 6.20 0.68 -4.66
C SER A 215 6.50 -0.38 -5.72
N TYR A 216 6.30 -0.06 -7.00
CA TYR A 216 6.62 -0.95 -8.12
C TYR A 216 8.14 -1.19 -8.23
N LEU A 217 8.94 -0.12 -8.21
CA LEU A 217 10.41 -0.23 -8.24
C LEU A 217 10.95 -1.00 -7.04
N PHE A 218 10.43 -0.73 -5.83
CA PHE A 218 10.77 -1.50 -4.63
C PHE A 218 10.52 -3.00 -4.82
N ASN A 219 9.37 -3.38 -5.41
CA ASN A 219 9.07 -4.78 -5.69
C ASN A 219 10.10 -5.39 -6.68
N LYS A 220 10.48 -4.66 -7.74
CA LYS A 220 11.51 -5.12 -8.69
C LYS A 220 12.88 -5.31 -8.01
N ILE A 221 13.33 -4.33 -7.23
CA ILE A 221 14.60 -4.38 -6.47
C ILE A 221 14.59 -5.59 -5.54
N LEU A 222 13.53 -5.77 -4.75
CA LEU A 222 13.37 -6.90 -3.85
C LEU A 222 13.43 -8.25 -4.57
N SER A 223 12.73 -8.38 -5.71
CA SER A 223 12.77 -9.59 -6.53
C SER A 223 14.15 -9.86 -7.11
N LEU A 224 14.84 -8.84 -7.61
CA LEU A 224 16.17 -8.99 -8.21
C LEU A 224 17.24 -9.34 -7.15
N ARG A 225 17.15 -8.78 -5.94
CA ARG A 225 17.97 -9.18 -4.78
C ARG A 225 17.83 -10.67 -4.47
N LEU A 226 16.59 -11.14 -4.34
CA LEU A 226 16.31 -12.56 -4.10
C LEU A 226 16.82 -13.44 -5.26
N ALA A 227 16.63 -13.02 -6.51
CA ALA A 227 17.10 -13.75 -7.69
C ALA A 227 18.64 -13.86 -7.74
N LYS A 228 19.37 -12.87 -7.21
CA LYS A 228 20.83 -12.90 -7.05
C LYS A 228 21.31 -13.70 -5.82
N GLY A 229 20.40 -14.39 -5.12
CA GLY A 229 20.71 -15.22 -3.95
C GLY A 229 21.12 -14.40 -2.72
N MET A 230 20.80 -13.10 -2.69
CA MET A 230 21.10 -12.24 -1.54
C MET A 230 20.00 -12.39 -0.48
N PRO A 231 20.33 -12.80 0.75
CA PRO A 231 19.34 -13.00 1.80
C PRO A 231 18.70 -11.68 2.27
N LEU A 232 17.49 -11.80 2.83
CA LEU A 232 16.78 -10.68 3.49
C LEU A 232 16.95 -10.68 5.01
N ASN A 233 17.31 -11.83 5.57
CA ASN A 233 17.56 -12.06 6.99
C ASN A 233 19.06 -11.97 7.35
N ARG A 234 19.87 -11.37 6.48
CA ARG A 234 21.28 -11.08 6.71
C ARG A 234 21.68 -9.87 5.86
N ALA A 235 22.44 -8.96 6.46
CA ALA A 235 23.02 -7.83 5.77
C ALA A 235 24.37 -8.19 5.14
N GLU A 236 24.65 -7.55 4.01
CA GLU A 236 25.95 -7.47 3.34
C GLU A 236 26.53 -6.04 3.51
N ILE A 237 27.82 -5.85 3.20
CA ILE A 237 28.43 -4.51 3.26
C ILE A 237 27.73 -3.59 2.25
N GLY A 238 27.39 -2.37 2.69
CA GLY A 238 26.66 -1.40 1.89
C GLY A 238 25.15 -1.42 2.11
N ASP A 239 24.59 -2.50 2.67
CA ASP A 239 23.17 -2.57 3.01
C ASP A 239 22.80 -1.54 4.08
N VAL A 240 21.57 -1.03 4.01
CA VAL A 240 21.01 -0.18 5.06
C VAL A 240 20.00 -0.99 5.86
N VAL A 241 20.15 -0.98 7.17
CA VAL A 241 19.24 -1.64 8.10
C VAL A 241 18.49 -0.63 8.95
N CYS A 242 17.32 -1.00 9.44
CA CYS A 242 16.61 -0.28 10.49
C CYS A 242 16.64 -1.08 11.80
N PHE A 243 16.23 -0.46 12.90
CA PHE A 243 16.11 -1.14 14.19
C PHE A 243 14.67 -1.52 14.52
N ALA A 244 14.51 -2.44 15.47
CA ALA A 244 13.20 -2.83 15.96
C ALA A 244 12.67 -1.86 17.04
N ARG A 245 11.37 -1.59 16.98
CA ARG A 245 10.58 -1.01 18.06
C ARG A 245 9.42 -1.97 18.36
N ASP A 246 9.35 -2.47 19.59
CA ASP A 246 8.37 -3.47 20.02
C ASP A 246 8.36 -4.73 19.10
N GLY A 247 9.54 -5.14 18.66
CA GLY A 247 9.72 -6.31 17.78
C GLY A 247 9.35 -6.09 16.31
N LEU A 248 8.99 -4.86 15.91
CA LEU A 248 8.63 -4.51 14.54
C LEU A 248 9.62 -3.51 13.92
N PRO A 249 9.79 -3.49 12.59
CA PRO A 249 10.70 -2.56 11.92
C PRO A 249 10.32 -1.10 12.15
N ASP A 250 11.29 -0.28 12.56
CA ASP A 250 11.14 1.17 12.76
C ASP A 250 12.08 1.95 11.85
N MET A 251 11.50 2.67 10.87
CA MET A 251 12.27 3.41 9.85
C MET A 251 12.92 4.70 10.38
N ASP A 252 12.58 5.14 11.60
CA ASP A 252 13.12 6.38 12.19
C ASP A 252 14.59 6.24 12.58
N ARG A 253 15.09 5.00 12.71
CA ARG A 253 16.47 4.71 13.09
C ARG A 253 17.09 3.74 12.10
N GLN A 254 18.04 4.24 11.31
CA GLN A 254 18.71 3.49 10.25
C GLN A 254 20.23 3.49 10.45
N GLN A 255 20.90 2.46 9.93
CA GLN A 255 22.35 2.37 9.92
C GLN A 255 22.83 1.64 8.66
N LYS A 256 23.87 2.18 8.02
CA LYS A 256 24.56 1.51 6.91
C LYS A 256 25.54 0.48 7.44
N ALA A 257 25.53 -0.72 6.85
CA ALA A 257 26.43 -1.81 7.17
C ALA A 257 27.81 -1.57 6.53
N ASN A 258 28.85 -1.64 7.35
CA ASN A 258 30.25 -1.47 6.97
C ASN A 258 31.11 -2.59 7.60
N PRO A 259 32.40 -2.74 7.23
CA PRO A 259 33.24 -3.81 7.76
C PRO A 259 33.31 -3.89 9.30
N GLU A 260 33.22 -2.75 9.98
CA GLU A 260 33.36 -2.64 11.44
C GLU A 260 32.08 -3.08 12.18
N ASN A 261 30.90 -2.75 11.64
CA ASN A 261 29.62 -2.98 12.32
C ASN A 261 28.82 -4.19 11.79
N LEU A 262 29.19 -4.76 10.64
CA LEU A 262 28.44 -5.83 9.96
C LEU A 262 28.16 -7.04 10.85
N SER A 263 29.15 -7.48 11.62
CA SER A 263 29.02 -8.61 12.54
C SER A 263 27.99 -8.33 13.64
N ALA A 264 27.96 -7.10 14.16
CA ALA A 264 27.00 -6.68 15.18
C ALA A 264 25.59 -6.54 14.59
N ILE A 265 25.46 -5.96 13.39
CA ILE A 265 24.19 -5.84 12.66
C ILE A 265 23.59 -7.22 12.41
N ASN A 266 24.37 -8.17 11.89
CA ASN A 266 23.87 -9.52 11.61
C ASN A 266 23.40 -10.25 12.88
N ARG A 267 24.10 -10.10 14.02
CA ARG A 267 23.61 -10.61 15.31
C ARG A 267 22.29 -9.98 15.75
N LEU A 268 22.03 -8.71 15.40
CA LEU A 268 20.76 -8.06 15.70
C LEU A 268 19.64 -8.55 14.77
N ILE A 269 19.93 -8.78 13.49
CA ILE A 269 18.98 -9.35 12.53
C ILE A 269 18.56 -10.76 12.95
N GLU A 270 19.53 -11.62 13.29
CA GLU A 270 19.27 -12.98 13.80
C GLU A 270 18.36 -13.01 15.04
N ARG A 271 18.38 -11.94 15.85
CA ARG A 271 17.57 -11.79 17.06
C ARG A 271 16.26 -11.02 16.83
N GLY A 272 15.92 -10.69 15.58
CA GLY A 272 14.73 -9.90 15.24
C GLY A 272 14.76 -8.45 15.77
N ARG A 273 15.96 -7.89 16.00
CA ARG A 273 16.16 -6.53 16.54
C ARG A 273 16.60 -5.51 15.49
N SER A 274 16.87 -5.97 14.27
CA SER A 274 17.21 -5.14 13.12
C SER A 274 16.68 -5.80 11.85
N PHE A 275 16.37 -4.99 10.83
CA PHE A 275 15.79 -5.46 9.58
C PHE A 275 16.48 -4.78 8.40
N LEU A 276 16.81 -5.57 7.38
CA LEU A 276 17.27 -5.04 6.10
C LEU A 276 16.20 -4.12 5.50
N THR A 277 16.64 -3.02 4.87
CA THR A 277 15.76 -2.09 4.17
C THR A 277 16.18 -1.90 2.72
N LEU A 278 15.21 -1.65 1.86
CA LEU A 278 15.41 -1.26 0.46
C LEU A 278 14.81 0.13 0.22
N PRO A 279 15.31 0.89 -0.76
CA PRO A 279 14.85 2.24 -1.01
C PRO A 279 13.46 2.26 -1.64
N LEU A 280 12.68 3.29 -1.30
CA LEU A 280 11.60 3.81 -2.10
C LEU A 280 12.17 5.02 -2.84
N ILE A 281 12.55 4.81 -4.10
CA ILE A 281 13.33 5.76 -4.90
C ILE A 281 12.63 7.11 -4.99
N GLY A 282 13.36 8.19 -4.75
CA GLY A 282 12.91 9.56 -4.90
C GLY A 282 14.09 10.50 -5.12
N PHE A 283 13.83 11.80 -5.29
CA PHE A 283 14.84 12.76 -5.73
C PHE A 283 15.92 13.11 -4.70
N GLU A 284 15.78 12.65 -3.45
CA GLU A 284 16.83 12.73 -2.40
C GLU A 284 17.31 11.33 -1.99
N THR A 285 17.01 10.29 -2.77
CA THR A 285 17.45 8.91 -2.44
C THR A 285 18.92 8.73 -2.76
N GLU A 286 19.69 8.33 -1.75
CA GLU A 286 21.05 7.83 -1.94
C GLU A 286 21.00 6.33 -2.25
N LEU A 287 21.45 5.95 -3.46
CA LEU A 287 21.56 4.55 -3.84
C LEU A 287 22.68 3.85 -3.05
N GLY A 288 22.50 2.56 -2.83
CA GLY A 288 23.45 1.69 -2.16
C GLY A 288 24.79 1.58 -2.88
N GLU A 289 25.76 1.06 -2.13
CA GLU A 289 27.05 0.61 -2.65
C GLU A 289 27.04 -0.92 -2.83
N GLY A 290 28.10 -1.46 -3.45
CA GLY A 290 28.26 -2.89 -3.64
C GLY A 290 27.13 -3.52 -4.45
N ARG A 291 26.81 -4.78 -4.12
CA ARG A 291 25.86 -5.61 -4.86
C ARG A 291 24.43 -5.07 -4.81
N GLU A 292 23.99 -4.53 -3.68
CA GLU A 292 22.65 -3.92 -3.59
C GLU A 292 22.59 -2.65 -4.43
N GLY A 293 23.61 -1.80 -4.38
CA GLY A 293 23.70 -0.64 -5.25
C GLY A 293 23.64 -0.97 -6.74
N GLU A 294 24.29 -2.06 -7.16
CA GLU A 294 24.24 -2.55 -8.54
C GLU A 294 22.82 -2.97 -8.94
N ILE A 295 22.08 -3.60 -8.04
CA ILE A 295 20.66 -3.96 -8.25
C ILE A 295 19.82 -2.70 -8.43
N GLU A 296 19.94 -1.75 -7.50
CA GLU A 296 19.19 -0.49 -7.52
C GLU A 296 19.43 0.28 -8.83
N ARG A 297 20.70 0.44 -9.24
CA ARG A 297 21.08 1.07 -10.51
C ARG A 297 20.59 0.30 -11.73
N ALA A 298 20.66 -1.03 -11.71
CA ALA A 298 20.19 -1.86 -12.82
C ALA A 298 18.67 -1.71 -13.02
N VAL A 299 17.89 -1.65 -11.93
CA VAL A 299 16.45 -1.43 -12.00
C VAL A 299 16.14 -0.05 -12.57
N LEU A 300 16.81 1.01 -12.12
CA LEU A 300 16.61 2.36 -12.65
C LEU A 300 16.99 2.47 -14.14
N ALA A 301 18.07 1.80 -14.55
CA ALA A 301 18.50 1.74 -15.94
C ALA A 301 17.50 0.98 -16.83
N GLU A 302 16.99 -0.17 -16.38
CA GLU A 302 15.95 -0.94 -17.08
C GLU A 302 14.68 -0.11 -17.27
N GLU A 303 14.32 0.66 -16.24
CA GLU A 303 13.15 1.52 -16.21
C GLU A 303 13.40 2.89 -16.86
N ALA A 304 14.60 3.16 -17.37
CA ALA A 304 14.99 4.42 -18.00
C ALA A 304 14.58 5.66 -17.18
N VAL A 305 14.82 5.62 -15.87
CA VAL A 305 14.54 6.71 -14.92
C VAL A 305 15.74 6.97 -14.03
N SER A 306 15.83 8.18 -13.50
CA SER A 306 16.80 8.64 -12.52
C SER A 306 16.09 9.11 -11.23
N GLU A 307 16.85 9.34 -10.18
CA GLU A 307 16.34 9.87 -8.91
C GLU A 307 15.69 11.25 -9.11
N GLU A 308 16.29 12.11 -9.93
CA GLU A 308 15.81 13.48 -10.15
C GLU A 308 14.44 13.52 -10.83
N ASP A 309 14.10 12.51 -11.65
CA ASP A 309 12.78 12.42 -12.31
C ASP A 309 11.63 12.34 -11.30
N PHE A 310 11.89 11.84 -10.08
CA PHE A 310 10.91 11.80 -9.00
C PHE A 310 10.58 13.17 -8.40
N ARG A 311 11.24 14.24 -8.85
CA ARG A 311 10.85 15.62 -8.55
C ARG A 311 9.58 16.03 -9.32
N VAL A 312 9.28 15.34 -10.44
CA VAL A 312 8.11 15.59 -11.31
C VAL A 312 8.06 17.06 -11.74
N ALA A 313 8.98 17.47 -12.61
CA ALA A 313 9.26 18.89 -12.91
C ALA A 313 8.03 19.75 -13.27
N GLY A 314 7.05 19.19 -13.99
CA GLY A 314 5.82 19.89 -14.39
C GLY A 314 4.78 20.00 -13.28
N CYS A 315 4.96 19.30 -12.16
CA CYS A 315 4.03 19.27 -11.03
C CYS A 315 4.77 18.94 -9.72
N LEU A 316 5.59 19.89 -9.23
CA LEU A 316 6.46 19.71 -8.06
C LEU A 316 5.73 19.23 -6.79
N ASP A 317 4.45 19.56 -6.65
CA ASP A 317 3.55 19.08 -5.59
C ASP A 317 3.43 17.55 -5.49
N MET A 318 3.69 16.85 -6.61
CA MET A 318 3.64 15.40 -6.72
C MET A 318 4.99 14.74 -6.45
N GLY A 319 6.06 15.51 -6.41
CA GLY A 319 7.42 15.01 -6.22
C GLY A 319 7.57 14.28 -4.89
N SER A 320 8.46 13.28 -4.87
CA SER A 320 8.75 12.49 -3.67
C SER A 320 10.25 12.42 -3.41
N LYS A 321 10.66 12.82 -2.20
CA LYS A 321 12.06 12.76 -1.73
C LYS A 321 12.60 11.33 -1.71
N GLY A 322 11.71 10.35 -1.57
CA GLY A 322 12.06 8.95 -1.34
C GLY A 322 12.25 8.67 0.15
N THR A 323 12.22 7.39 0.48
CA THR A 323 12.37 6.87 1.86
C THR A 323 12.98 5.47 1.82
N ARG A 324 12.98 4.74 2.94
CA ARG A 324 13.30 3.31 2.98
C ARG A 324 12.17 2.50 3.59
N ARG A 325 12.13 1.23 3.24
CA ARG A 325 11.14 0.25 3.73
C ARG A 325 11.87 -1.05 4.07
N ALA A 326 11.46 -1.70 5.17
CA ALA A 326 11.96 -3.02 5.53
C ALA A 326 11.70 -4.03 4.39
N ALA A 327 12.75 -4.73 3.96
CA ALA A 327 12.72 -5.71 2.88
C ALA A 327 12.04 -7.03 3.29
N LEU A 328 12.13 -7.36 4.58
CA LEU A 328 11.50 -8.51 5.22
C LEU A 328 10.36 -8.02 6.13
N CYS A 329 9.22 -8.71 6.06
CA CYS A 329 8.12 -8.54 6.99
C CYS A 329 8.21 -9.65 8.04
N PRO A 330 8.56 -9.33 9.30
CA PRO A 330 8.59 -10.32 10.37
C PRO A 330 7.15 -10.76 10.68
N VAL A 331 6.84 -12.01 10.38
CA VAL A 331 5.51 -12.58 10.62
C VAL A 331 5.61 -14.08 10.80
N LEU A 332 4.86 -14.60 11.76
CA LEU A 332 4.66 -16.02 11.96
C LEU A 332 3.19 -16.23 12.35
N PRO A 333 2.35 -16.77 11.44
CA PRO A 333 0.93 -16.95 11.74
C PRO A 333 0.69 -18.19 12.61
N GLU A 334 -0.20 -18.03 13.58
CA GLU A 334 -0.86 -19.16 14.23
C GLU A 334 -2.03 -19.61 13.35
N ILE A 335 -2.15 -20.92 13.13
CA ILE A 335 -3.12 -21.48 12.19
C ILE A 335 -3.99 -22.51 12.89
N ILE A 336 -5.30 -22.29 12.88
CA ILE A 336 -6.30 -23.17 13.48
C ILE A 336 -7.19 -23.73 12.37
N PHE A 337 -7.19 -25.05 12.21
CA PHE A 337 -8.01 -25.74 11.23
C PHE A 337 -9.39 -26.09 11.80
N SER A 338 -10.43 -25.91 10.99
CA SER A 338 -11.80 -26.31 11.30
C SER A 338 -12.52 -26.76 10.03
N GLY A 339 -12.74 -28.07 9.89
CA GLY A 339 -13.32 -28.66 8.68
C GLY A 339 -12.51 -28.32 7.42
N SER A 340 -13.17 -27.72 6.43
CA SER A 340 -12.56 -27.26 5.17
C SER A 340 -12.01 -25.83 5.24
N SER A 341 -11.82 -25.27 6.44
CA SER A 341 -11.34 -23.90 6.64
C SER A 341 -10.11 -23.83 7.54
N ALA A 342 -9.32 -22.77 7.38
CA ALA A 342 -8.19 -22.44 8.24
C ALA A 342 -8.26 -20.98 8.68
N ASN A 343 -8.24 -20.73 9.98
CA ASN A 343 -8.13 -19.39 10.56
C ASN A 343 -6.65 -19.09 10.83
N LEU A 344 -6.15 -18.01 10.21
CA LEU A 344 -4.78 -17.54 10.35
C LEU A 344 -4.77 -16.27 11.21
N GLN A 345 -4.02 -16.29 12.30
CA GLN A 345 -3.87 -15.17 13.22
C GLN A 345 -2.43 -14.67 13.23
N PHE A 346 -2.22 -13.39 12.98
CA PHE A 346 -0.88 -12.82 12.86
C PHE A 346 -0.86 -11.31 13.08
N LEU A 347 0.33 -10.77 13.34
CA LEU A 347 0.59 -9.34 13.44
C LEU A 347 1.44 -8.89 12.25
N LEU A 348 1.08 -7.79 11.60
CA LEU A 348 1.90 -7.16 10.58
C LEU A 348 2.27 -5.73 10.96
N PRO A 349 3.51 -5.29 10.69
CA PRO A 349 3.89 -3.89 10.86
C PRO A 349 3.15 -2.98 9.88
N LYS A 350 3.05 -1.69 10.22
CA LYS A 350 2.46 -0.68 9.33
C LYS A 350 3.13 -0.71 7.95
N GLY A 351 2.32 -0.53 6.91
CA GLY A 351 2.77 -0.57 5.51
C GLY A 351 2.93 -1.97 4.93
N SER A 352 2.77 -3.04 5.71
CA SER A 352 2.76 -4.42 5.22
C SER A 352 1.34 -4.88 4.87
N TYR A 353 1.23 -5.89 4.01
CA TYR A 353 -0.04 -6.32 3.41
C TYR A 353 -0.37 -7.76 3.78
N ALA A 354 -1.55 -8.00 4.35
CA ALA A 354 -2.02 -9.35 4.68
C ALA A 354 -2.10 -10.26 3.45
N THR A 355 -2.45 -9.70 2.30
CA THR A 355 -2.51 -10.43 1.03
C THR A 355 -1.18 -11.01 0.58
N VAL A 356 -0.06 -10.36 0.93
CA VAL A 356 1.28 -10.89 0.62
C VAL A 356 1.57 -12.14 1.46
N LEU A 357 1.17 -12.18 2.73
CA LEU A 357 1.25 -13.40 3.54
C LEU A 357 0.31 -14.49 3.01
N LEU A 358 -0.95 -14.15 2.75
CA LEU A 358 -1.95 -15.11 2.28
C LEU A 358 -1.56 -15.73 0.93
N ARG A 359 -0.89 -14.96 0.06
CA ARG A 359 -0.34 -15.46 -1.21
C ARG A 359 0.64 -16.61 -1.00
N GLU A 360 1.40 -16.61 0.09
CA GLU A 360 2.31 -17.71 0.39
C GLU A 360 1.58 -19.02 0.73
N TYR A 361 0.37 -18.96 1.30
CA TYR A 361 -0.44 -20.13 1.63
C TYR A 361 -1.36 -20.58 0.49
N ILE A 362 -2.00 -19.63 -0.19
CA ILE A 362 -3.03 -19.93 -1.21
C ILE A 362 -2.38 -20.25 -2.56
N LYS A 363 -1.20 -19.67 -2.86
CA LYS A 363 -0.50 -19.77 -4.15
C LYS A 363 -1.38 -19.47 -5.39
N GLY A 364 -2.51 -18.79 -5.20
CA GLY A 364 -3.47 -18.44 -6.23
C GLY A 364 -3.07 -17.20 -7.04
N ASN A 365 -3.62 -17.09 -8.25
CA ASN A 365 -3.43 -15.92 -9.12
C ASN A 365 -4.36 -14.80 -8.63
N GLU A 366 -3.81 -13.64 -8.21
CA GLU A 366 -4.55 -12.50 -7.61
C GLU A 366 -5.62 -11.87 -8.52
N TYR A 367 -5.73 -12.36 -9.76
CA TYR A 367 -6.61 -11.89 -10.82
C TYR A 367 -7.91 -12.70 -10.98
N SER A 368 -8.10 -13.82 -10.28
CA SER A 368 -9.41 -14.49 -10.34
C SER A 368 -10.40 -13.78 -9.41
N HIS A 369 -11.49 -13.27 -10.00
CA HIS A 369 -12.64 -12.73 -9.27
C HIS A 369 -13.17 -13.73 -8.21
N ASP A 370 -12.93 -15.02 -8.45
CA ASP A 370 -13.30 -16.19 -7.64
C ASP A 370 -12.44 -16.37 -6.36
N SER A 371 -11.20 -15.85 -6.33
CA SER A 371 -10.32 -16.01 -5.17
C SER A 371 -10.75 -15.18 -3.94
N ARG A 372 -11.58 -14.15 -4.14
CA ARG A 372 -12.02 -13.24 -3.08
C ARG A 372 -13.34 -13.64 -2.42
N GLU A 373 -14.16 -14.47 -3.06
CA GLU A 373 -15.34 -15.07 -2.39
C GLU A 373 -14.93 -16.14 -1.36
N ARG A 374 -13.75 -16.76 -1.54
CA ARG A 374 -13.20 -17.79 -0.64
C ARG A 374 -12.49 -17.25 0.60
N VAL A 375 -12.32 -15.93 0.69
CA VAL A 375 -11.67 -15.25 1.82
C VAL A 375 -12.68 -14.29 2.43
N SER A 376 -13.48 -14.77 3.38
CA SER A 376 -14.35 -13.92 4.19
C SER A 376 -13.77 -13.73 5.59
N ALA A 377 -13.66 -12.47 6.01
CA ALA A 377 -13.37 -12.10 7.38
C ALA A 377 -14.70 -11.93 8.11
N GLU A 378 -15.14 -12.99 8.78
CA GLU A 378 -16.21 -12.94 9.79
C GLU A 378 -15.71 -13.68 11.03
N GLU A 379 -16.03 -13.11 12.20
CA GLU A 379 -15.83 -13.71 13.52
C GLU A 379 -16.51 -15.07 13.65
#